data_AF-A0A3G3GJE0-F1
#
_entry.id   AF-A0A3G3GJE0-F1
#
_cell.length_a   1.000
_cell.length_b   1.000
_cell.length_c   1.000
_cell.angle_alpha   90.00
_cell.angle_beta   90.00
_cell.angle_gamma   90.00
#
_symmetry.space_group_name_H-M   'P 1'
#
loop_
_entity.id
_entity.type
_entity.pdbx_description
1 polymer ?
#
loop_
_entity_poly.entity_id
_entity_poly.type
_entity_poly.pdbx_seq_one_letter_code
_entity_poly.pdbx_strand_id
1 'polypeptide(L)'
;MKLSQEILEQVQDLAGRYMTPRAIAIIIGVDEDDFRDELEDEDSQVYKHFYRGLYMTEAELQGAIIRLAKQGSSPAQALALKLQQDAKTSM
;
A
#
# COMPACT_ATOMS: atom_id res chain seq x y z
N MET A 1 -4.23 16.70 11.69
CA MET A 1 -4.37 17.49 10.45
C MET A 1 -5.72 17.21 9.79
N LYS A 2 -6.34 18.19 9.10
CA LYS A 2 -7.52 17.94 8.25
C LYS A 2 -7.16 18.23 6.79
N LEU A 3 -7.16 17.18 5.96
CA LEU A 3 -6.92 17.27 4.53
C LEU A 3 -8.24 17.25 3.75
N SER A 4 -8.21 17.79 2.52
CA SER A 4 -9.33 17.63 1.60
C SER A 4 -9.41 16.19 1.09
N GLN A 5 -10.58 15.78 0.62
CA GLN A 5 -10.78 14.46 0.01
C GLN A 5 -9.84 14.23 -1.19
N GLU A 6 -9.60 15.27 -1.99
CA GLU A 6 -8.68 15.22 -3.14
C GLU A 6 -7.24 14.91 -2.71
N ILE A 7 -6.75 15.55 -1.65
CA ILE A 7 -5.40 15.29 -1.13
C ILE A 7 -5.32 13.87 -0.53
N LEU A 8 -6.37 13.41 0.15
CA LEU A 8 -6.43 12.05 0.68
C LEU A 8 -6.39 10.99 -0.43
N GLU A 9 -7.09 11.22 -1.53
CA GLU A 9 -7.02 10.37 -2.73
C GLU A 9 -5.61 10.40 -3.34
N GLN A 10 -4.97 11.57 -3.39
CA GLN A 10 -3.58 11.68 -3.82
C GLN A 10 -2.61 10.91 -2.90
N VAL A 11 -2.80 10.95 -1.58
CA VAL A 11 -2.01 10.15 -0.62
C VAL A 11 -2.16 8.66 -0.93
N GLN A 12 -3.39 8.19 -1.15
CA GLN A 12 -3.67 6.79 -1.49
C GLN A 12 -2.95 6.38 -2.79
N ASP A 13 -3.04 7.20 -3.84
CA ASP A 13 -2.41 6.92 -5.13
C ASP A 13 -0.89 6.88 -5.05
N LEU A 14 -0.27 7.78 -4.28
CA LEU A 14 1.18 7.82 -4.08
C LEU A 14 1.65 6.66 -3.21
N ALA A 15 0.89 6.31 -2.16
CA ALA A 15 1.18 5.17 -1.31
C ALA A 15 1.11 3.85 -2.10
N GLY A 16 0.11 3.68 -2.97
CA GLY A 16 0.04 2.54 -3.89
C GLY A 16 1.23 2.43 -4.85
N ARG A 17 1.98 3.51 -5.07
CA ARG A 17 3.24 3.48 -5.85
C ARG A 17 4.48 3.17 -4.98
N TYR A 18 4.27 2.71 -3.75
CA TYR A 18 5.32 2.43 -2.77
C TYR A 18 6.19 3.66 -2.45
N MET A 19 5.62 4.86 -2.53
CA MET A 19 6.33 6.08 -2.13
C MET A 19 6.45 6.16 -0.60
N THR A 20 7.56 6.71 -0.12
CA THR A 20 7.79 6.85 1.32
C THR A 20 6.92 7.96 1.91
N PRO A 21 6.55 7.89 3.21
CA PRO A 21 5.80 8.96 3.87
C PRO A 21 6.41 10.35 3.68
N ARG A 22 7.74 10.45 3.80
CA ARG A 22 8.49 11.67 3.53
C ARG A 22 8.26 12.23 2.13
N ALA A 23 8.35 11.38 1.10
CA ALA A 23 8.16 11.81 -0.28
C ALA A 23 6.71 12.27 -0.51
N ILE A 24 5.74 11.57 0.08
CA ILE A 24 4.32 11.94 -0.02
C ILE A 24 4.09 13.30 0.66
N ALA A 25 4.57 13.49 1.90
CA ALA A 25 4.44 14.75 2.63
C ALA A 25 4.98 15.94 1.82
N ILE A 26 6.16 15.79 1.22
CA ILE A 26 6.77 16.79 0.33
C ILE A 26 5.88 17.08 -0.89
N ILE A 27 5.30 16.05 -1.52
CA ILE A 27 4.46 16.20 -2.72
C ILE A 27 3.14 16.91 -2.41
N ILE A 28 2.48 16.55 -1.30
CA ILE A 28 1.20 17.18 -0.91
C ILE A 28 1.39 18.51 -0.17
N GLY A 29 2.63 18.89 0.12
CA GLY A 29 2.98 20.19 0.70
C GLY A 29 2.67 20.32 2.18
N VAL A 30 2.83 19.25 2.96
CA VAL A 30 2.63 19.24 4.42
C VAL A 30 3.94 18.96 5.14
N ASP A 31 3.98 19.25 6.44
CA ASP A 31 5.12 18.91 7.29
C ASP A 31 5.29 17.38 7.42
N GLU A 32 6.54 16.92 7.42
CA GLU A 32 6.84 15.48 7.48
C GLU A 32 6.49 14.87 8.84
N ASP A 33 6.75 15.58 9.93
CA ASP A 33 6.51 15.08 11.28
C ASP A 33 4.99 15.01 11.54
N ASP A 34 4.23 16.05 11.16
CA ASP A 34 2.76 16.04 11.22
C ASP A 34 2.17 14.88 10.41
N PHE A 35 2.71 14.60 9.22
CA PHE A 35 2.23 13.49 8.39
C PHE A 35 2.55 12.12 9.01
N ARG A 36 3.69 11.99 9.68
CA ARG A 36 4.07 10.77 10.38
C ARG A 36 3.20 10.52 11.60
N ASP A 37 2.91 11.55 12.39
CA ASP A 37 2.00 11.46 13.54
C ASP A 37 0.62 10.95 13.09
N GLU A 38 0.12 11.42 11.95
CA GLU A 38 -1.14 10.95 11.36
C GLU A 38 -1.08 9.50 10.83
N LEU A 39 0.11 8.97 10.53
CA LEU A 39 0.30 7.56 10.17
C LEU A 39 0.47 6.64 11.39
N GLU A 40 0.61 7.19 12.59
CA GLU A 40 0.61 6.44 13.85
C GLU A 40 -0.81 6.33 14.43
N ASP A 41 -1.73 7.22 14.03
CA ASP A 41 -3.14 7.18 14.43
C ASP A 41 -3.99 6.36 13.42
N GLU A 42 -4.35 5.13 13.80
CA GLU A 42 -5.20 4.24 12.97
C GLU A 42 -6.58 4.83 12.64
N ASP A 43 -7.06 5.78 13.45
CA ASP A 43 -8.33 6.45 13.20
C ASP A 43 -8.24 7.61 12.20
N SER A 44 -7.02 8.09 11.93
CA SER A 44 -6.75 9.14 10.94
C SER A 44 -7.22 8.75 9.54
N GLN A 45 -7.71 9.74 8.80
CA GLN A 45 -7.99 9.58 7.37
C GLN A 45 -6.71 9.39 6.56
N VAL A 46 -5.59 9.99 6.98
CA VAL A 46 -4.29 9.81 6.32
C VAL A 46 -3.84 8.37 6.42
N TYR A 47 -3.87 7.79 7.63
CA TYR A 47 -3.61 6.36 7.86
C TYR A 47 -4.46 5.48 6.95
N LYS A 48 -5.78 5.67 7.00
CA LYS A 48 -6.75 4.85 6.24
C LYS A 48 -6.48 4.92 4.74
N HIS A 49 -6.23 6.10 4.18
CA HIS A 49 -5.95 6.26 2.75
C HIS A 49 -4.56 5.74 2.35
N PHE A 50 -3.52 6.00 3.15
CA PHE A 50 -2.16 5.54 2.89
C PHE A 50 -2.11 4.00 2.82
N TYR A 51 -2.59 3.33 3.88
CA TYR A 51 -2.55 1.87 3.94
C TYR A 51 -3.53 1.22 2.96
N ARG A 52 -4.68 1.84 2.68
CA ARG A 52 -5.57 1.38 1.62
C ARG A 52 -4.86 1.35 0.27
N GLY A 53 -4.09 2.39 -0.07
CA GLY A 53 -3.31 2.44 -1.30
C GLY A 53 -2.31 1.28 -1.39
N LEU A 54 -1.53 1.09 -0.32
CA LEU A 54 -0.56 -0.02 -0.24
C LEU A 54 -1.21 -1.39 -0.41
N TYR A 55 -2.26 -1.68 0.37
CA TYR A 55 -2.91 -2.99 0.34
C TYR A 55 -3.65 -3.25 -0.98
N MET A 56 -4.20 -2.21 -1.63
CA MET A 56 -4.81 -2.37 -2.95
C MET A 56 -3.76 -2.78 -4.00
N THR A 57 -2.62 -2.09 -4.06
CA THR A 57 -1.55 -2.44 -5.00
C THR A 57 -0.94 -3.81 -4.70
N GLU A 58 -0.78 -4.15 -3.41
CA GLU A 58 -0.33 -5.48 -3.02
C GLU A 58 -1.30 -6.57 -3.52
N ALA A 59 -2.60 -6.41 -3.30
CA ALA A 59 -3.62 -7.35 -3.76
C ALA A 59 -3.64 -7.49 -5.29
N GLU A 60 -3.48 -6.39 -6.02
CA GLU A 60 -3.38 -6.40 -7.49
C GLU A 60 -2.15 -7.18 -7.98
N LEU A 61 -0.99 -6.95 -7.37
CA LEU A 61 0.25 -7.66 -7.68
C LEU A 61 0.14 -9.15 -7.39
N GLN A 62 -0.35 -9.52 -6.20
CA GLN A 62 -0.59 -10.92 -5.83
C GLN A 62 -1.57 -11.59 -6.80
N GLY A 63 -2.63 -10.90 -7.21
CA GLY A 63 -3.59 -11.38 -8.21
C GLY A 63 -2.95 -11.64 -9.57
N ALA A 64 -2.03 -10.75 -10.02
CA ALA A 64 -1.28 -10.95 -11.25
C ALA A 64 -0.34 -12.17 -11.18
N ILE A 65 0.37 -12.33 -10.06
CA ILE A 65 1.25 -13.48 -9.81
C ILE A 65 0.45 -14.79 -9.86
N ILE A 66 -0.67 -14.85 -9.13
CA ILE A 66 -1.53 -16.05 -9.07
C ILE A 66 -2.08 -16.40 -10.45
N ARG A 67 -2.51 -15.40 -11.23
CA ARG A 67 -3.00 -15.61 -12.60
C ARG A 67 -1.93 -16.23 -13.51
N LEU A 68 -0.71 -15.69 -13.50
CA LEU A 68 0.40 -16.24 -14.28
C LEU A 68 0.81 -17.64 -13.80
N ALA A 69 0.77 -17.89 -12.50
CA ALA A 69 1.06 -19.20 -11.94
C ALA A 69 0.06 -20.26 -12.42
N LYS A 70 -1.23 -19.93 -12.47
CA LYS A 70 -2.30 -20.79 -13.01
C LYS A 70 -2.17 -21.05 -14.51
N GLN A 71 -1.54 -20.13 -15.25
CA GLN A 71 -1.22 -20.30 -16.67
C GLN A 71 0.06 -21.12 -16.92
N GLY A 72 0.73 -21.59 -15.86
CA GLY A 72 1.89 -22.49 -15.96
C GLY A 72 3.25 -21.79 -15.93
N SER A 73 3.32 -20.49 -15.62
CA SER A 73 4.61 -19.79 -15.45
C SER A 73 5.33 -20.30 -14.20
N SER A 74 6.39 -21.09 -14.37
CA SER A 74 7.17 -21.64 -13.25
C SER A 74 7.73 -20.58 -12.31
N PRO A 75 8.27 -19.43 -12.78
CA PRO A 75 8.66 -18.33 -11.88
C PRO A 75 7.50 -17.79 -11.04
N ALA A 76 6.31 -17.63 -11.65
CA ALA A 76 5.13 -17.15 -10.92
C ALA A 76 4.60 -18.20 -9.92
N GLN A 77 4.69 -19.49 -10.25
CA GLN A 77 4.34 -20.58 -9.32
C GLN A 77 5.23 -20.56 -8.07
N ALA A 78 6.54 -20.35 -8.23
CA ALA A 78 7.46 -20.22 -7.10
C ALA A 78 7.11 -19.02 -6.20
N LEU A 79 6.74 -17.88 -6.80
CA LEU A 79 6.27 -16.71 -6.04
C LEU A 79 4.92 -16.97 -5.36
N ALA A 80 3.96 -17.59 -6.03
CA ALA A 80 2.66 -17.91 -5.45
C ALA A 80 2.76 -18.88 -4.26
N LEU A 81 3.71 -19.82 -4.28
CA LEU A 81 3.98 -20.70 -3.14
C LEU A 81 4.52 -19.92 -1.93
N LYS A 82 5.39 -18.92 -2.15
CA LYS A 82 5.85 -18.03 -1.07
C LYS A 82 4.70 -17.22 -0.47
N LEU A 83 3.88 -16.58 -1.33
CA LEU A 83 2.68 -15.86 -0.88
C LEU A 83 1.75 -16.74 -0.02
N GLN A 84 1.57 -18.01 -0.41
CA GLN A 84 0.78 -18.96 0.36
C GLN A 84 1.41 -19.32 1.73
N GLN A 85 2.73 -19.41 1.81
CA GLN A 85 3.45 -19.69 3.06
C GLN A 85 3.38 -18.50 4.02
N ASP A 86 3.59 -17.28 3.51
CA ASP A 86 3.53 -16.06 4.29
C ASP A 86 2.12 -15.87 4.88
N ALA A 87 1.06 -16.07 4.07
CA ALA A 87 -0.32 -15.99 4.52
C ALA A 87 -0.67 -16.98 5.64
N LYS A 88 -0.08 -18.18 5.64
CA LYS A 88 -0.30 -19.19 6.70
C LYS A 88 0.45 -18.90 7.99
N THR A 89 1.53 -18.12 7.93
CA THR A 89 2.35 -17.79 9.10
C THR A 89 1.79 -16.57 9.86
N SER A 90 1.07 -15.70 9.14
CA SER A 90 0.42 -14.51 9.70
C SER A 90 -1.00 -14.75 10.24
N MET A 91 -1.52 -15.98 10.14
CA MET A 91 -2.81 -16.41 10.71
C MET A 91 -2.60 -17.12 12.05
#